data_AF-A0A946TVG5-F1
#
_entry.id   AF-A0A946TVG5-F1
#
_cell.length_a   1.000
_cell.length_b   1.000
_cell.length_c   1.000
_cell.angle_alpha   90.00
_cell.angle_beta   90.00
_cell.angle_gamma   90.00
#
_symmetry.space_group_name_H-M   'P 1'
#
loop_
_entity.id
_entity.type
_entity.pdbx_description
1 polymer ?
#
loop_
_entity_poly.entity_id
_entity_poly.type
_entity_poly.pdbx_seq_one_letter_code
_entity_poly.pdbx_strand_id
1 'polypeptide(L)'
;MDFLKLTKSAIFVVFCVVLFGSVEVFAAEETKYIASMSGVECTACKKTIAKAIAKLDGVKTIRIVKKDKKNHQLEIFTDGLHELTKADAVKALEKAKHYKILSWVKG
;
A
#
# COMPACT_ATOMS: atom_id res chain seq x y z
N MET A 1 -51.03 25.92 22.25
CA MET A 1 -50.66 24.49 22.16
C MET A 1 -49.68 24.37 21.00
N ASP A 2 -48.43 24.82 21.17
CA ASP A 2 -47.56 25.07 19.99
C ASP A 2 -46.10 24.65 20.22
N PHE A 3 -45.85 23.79 21.22
CA PHE A 3 -44.52 23.21 21.44
C PHE A 3 -44.28 21.94 20.60
N LEU A 4 -45.30 21.45 19.87
CA LEU A 4 -45.25 20.18 19.12
C LEU A 4 -44.60 20.29 17.73
N LYS A 5 -44.32 21.51 17.23
CA LYS A 5 -43.72 21.70 15.90
C LYS A 5 -42.22 21.95 15.91
N LEU A 6 -41.64 22.34 17.06
CA LEU A 6 -40.23 22.71 17.14
C LEU A 6 -39.30 21.51 17.42
N THR A 7 -39.83 20.43 18.00
CA THR A 7 -39.09 19.18 18.27
C THR A 7 -38.88 18.34 17.00
N LYS A 8 -39.77 18.46 16.00
CA LYS A 8 -39.69 17.70 14.76
C LYS A 8 -38.55 18.16 13.84
N SER A 9 -38.15 19.43 13.94
CA SER A 9 -37.08 20.00 13.12
C SER A 9 -35.67 19.72 13.66
N ALA A 10 -35.51 19.62 14.99
CA ALA A 10 -34.23 19.28 15.60
C ALA A 10 -33.88 17.79 15.49
N ILE A 11 -34.89 16.91 15.55
CA ILE A 11 -34.70 15.45 15.45
C ILE A 11 -34.29 15.02 14.03
N PHE A 12 -34.78 15.70 12.99
CA PHE A 12 -34.43 15.38 11.61
C PHE A 12 -32.98 15.74 11.26
N VAL A 13 -32.45 16.83 11.84
CA VAL A 13 -31.07 17.27 11.60
C VAL A 13 -30.06 16.36 12.31
N VAL A 14 -30.38 15.87 13.51
CA VAL A 14 -29.51 14.94 14.26
C VAL A 14 -29.41 13.57 13.57
N PHE A 15 -30.49 13.09 12.94
CA PHE A 15 -30.49 11.79 12.24
C PHE A 15 -29.65 11.80 10.94
N CYS A 16 -29.57 12.94 10.23
CA CYS A 16 -28.71 13.07 9.06
C CYS A 16 -27.21 13.15 9.43
N VAL A 17 -26.85 13.80 10.54
CA VAL A 17 -25.43 13.93 10.95
C VAL A 17 -24.87 12.60 11.48
N VAL A 18 -25.68 11.76 12.12
CA VAL A 18 -25.24 10.45 12.64
C VAL A 18 -25.14 9.37 11.54
N LEU A 19 -25.91 9.49 10.44
CA LEU A 19 -25.81 8.55 9.32
C LEU A 19 -24.77 8.96 8.25
N PHE A 20 -24.40 10.25 8.14
CA PHE A 20 -23.34 10.70 7.21
C PHE A 20 -21.96 10.83 7.86
N GLY A 21 -21.86 10.79 9.19
CA GLY A 21 -20.61 11.05 9.92
C GLY A 21 -19.61 9.88 10.03
N SER A 22 -19.85 8.73 9.40
CA SER A 22 -18.94 7.57 9.51
C SER A 22 -18.52 6.97 8.18
N VAL A 23 -18.85 7.59 7.05
CA VAL A 23 -18.07 7.32 5.84
C VAL A 23 -16.82 8.19 5.95
N GLU A 24 -15.89 7.72 6.78
CA GLU A 24 -14.48 7.89 6.50
C GLU A 24 -14.29 7.19 5.15
N VAL A 25 -14.44 7.96 4.07
CA VAL A 25 -13.87 7.60 2.78
C VAL A 25 -12.38 7.55 3.07
N PHE A 26 -11.90 6.40 3.54
CA PHE A 26 -10.52 6.00 3.36
C PHE A 26 -10.37 5.82 1.85
N ALA A 27 -10.25 6.96 1.15
CA ALA A 27 -9.53 7.03 -0.10
C ALA A 27 -8.09 6.70 0.28
N ALA A 28 -7.86 5.41 0.50
CA ALA A 28 -6.56 4.81 0.62
C ALA A 28 -5.85 5.18 -0.69
N GLU A 29 -5.01 6.22 -0.62
CA GLU A 29 -4.25 6.72 -1.76
C GLU A 29 -3.31 5.60 -2.18
N GLU A 30 -3.67 4.86 -3.24
CA GLU A 30 -2.88 3.74 -3.74
C GLU A 30 -1.44 4.21 -3.99
N THR A 31 -0.55 3.91 -3.07
CA THR A 31 0.83 4.37 -3.15
C THR A 31 1.64 3.31 -3.88
N LYS A 32 2.31 3.74 -4.96
CA LYS A 32 3.19 2.89 -5.76
C LYS A 32 4.63 3.07 -5.32
N TYR A 33 5.32 1.98 -5.03
CA TYR A 33 6.77 1.98 -4.81
C TYR A 33 7.48 1.27 -5.95
N ILE A 34 8.59 1.85 -6.37
CA ILE A 34 9.44 1.34 -7.43
C ILE A 34 10.83 1.11 -6.86
N ALA A 35 11.28 -0.13 -6.90
CA ALA A 35 12.63 -0.52 -6.48
C ALA A 35 13.40 -1.13 -7.64
N SER A 36 14.62 -0.65 -7.90
CA SER A 36 15.51 -1.29 -8.88
C SER A 36 16.39 -2.32 -8.18
N MET A 37 16.52 -3.50 -8.79
CA MET A 37 17.20 -4.65 -8.23
C MET A 37 18.18 -5.25 -9.25
N SER A 38 19.37 -5.63 -8.78
CA SER A 38 20.33 -6.44 -9.56
C SER A 38 20.46 -7.84 -8.99
N GLY A 39 20.73 -8.83 -9.84
CA GLY A 39 20.93 -10.23 -9.44
C GLY A 39 19.65 -11.09 -9.43
N VAL A 40 18.53 -10.55 -9.92
CA VAL A 40 17.25 -11.27 -10.03
C VAL A 40 17.20 -12.10 -11.32
N GLU A 41 18.21 -12.93 -11.54
CA GLU A 41 18.33 -13.73 -12.77
C GLU A 41 17.69 -15.11 -12.63
N CYS A 42 17.53 -15.61 -11.41
CA CYS A 42 16.95 -16.92 -11.16
C CYS A 42 15.43 -16.85 -10.89
N THR A 43 14.66 -17.79 -11.44
CA THR A 43 13.20 -17.88 -11.22
C THR A 43 12.86 -18.03 -9.73
N ALA A 44 13.69 -18.75 -8.98
CA ALA A 44 13.57 -18.88 -7.53
C ALA A 44 13.79 -17.54 -6.80
N CYS A 45 14.68 -16.69 -7.30
CA CYS A 45 14.99 -15.37 -6.76
C CYS A 45 13.76 -14.47 -6.88
N LYS A 46 13.12 -14.44 -8.07
CA LYS A 46 11.87 -13.71 -8.32
C LYS A 46 10.76 -14.12 -7.35
N LYS A 47 10.53 -15.43 -7.19
CA LYS A 47 9.52 -15.95 -6.26
C LYS A 47 9.84 -15.59 -4.80
N THR A 48 11.09 -15.66 -4.40
CA THR A 48 11.52 -15.36 -3.02
C THR A 48 11.31 -13.88 -2.71
N ILE A 49 11.72 -12.99 -3.62
CA ILE A 49 11.53 -11.55 -3.48
C ILE A 49 10.05 -11.21 -3.41
N ALA A 50 9.25 -11.70 -4.37
CA ALA A 50 7.82 -11.45 -4.39
C ALA A 50 7.15 -11.94 -3.10
N LYS A 51 7.51 -13.13 -2.60
CA LYS A 51 6.98 -13.65 -1.32
C LYS A 51 7.44 -12.85 -0.10
N ALA A 52 8.68 -12.37 -0.09
CA ALA A 52 9.20 -11.58 1.03
C ALA A 52 8.51 -10.23 1.12
N ILE A 53 8.34 -9.55 -0.02
CA ILE A 53 7.66 -8.26 -0.09
C ILE A 53 6.15 -8.41 0.11
N ALA A 54 5.53 -9.51 -0.34
CA ALA A 54 4.10 -9.77 -0.13
C ALA A 54 3.73 -9.97 1.35
N LYS A 55 4.72 -10.25 2.20
CA LYS A 55 4.51 -10.37 3.65
C LYS A 55 4.57 -9.04 4.37
N LEU A 56 4.96 -7.96 3.70
CA LEU A 56 4.98 -6.63 4.30
C LEU A 56 3.54 -6.10 4.38
N ASP A 57 3.22 -5.51 5.53
CA ASP A 57 1.90 -4.92 5.77
C ASP A 57 1.65 -3.75 4.80
N GLY A 58 0.42 -3.70 4.28
CA GLY A 58 -0.01 -2.71 3.28
C GLY A 58 0.26 -3.09 1.82
N VAL A 59 1.00 -4.17 1.53
CA VAL A 59 1.22 -4.60 0.13
C VAL A 59 -0.02 -5.30 -0.43
N LYS A 60 -0.58 -4.74 -1.51
CA LYS A 60 -1.71 -5.34 -2.25
C LYS A 60 -1.23 -6.16 -3.43
N THR A 61 -0.36 -5.57 -4.25
CA THR A 61 0.08 -6.18 -5.52
C THR A 61 1.57 -5.96 -5.72
N ILE A 62 2.23 -6.97 -6.28
CA ILE A 62 3.66 -6.92 -6.62
C ILE A 62 3.84 -7.29 -8.07
N ARG A 63 4.64 -6.51 -8.78
CA ARG A 63 5.03 -6.77 -10.16
C ARG A 63 6.54 -6.69 -10.30
N ILE A 64 7.13 -7.72 -10.92
CA ILE A 64 8.56 -7.72 -11.24
C ILE A 64 8.70 -7.59 -12.75
N VAL A 65 9.27 -6.49 -13.20
CA VAL A 65 9.48 -6.15 -14.61
C VAL A 65 10.98 -6.21 -14.90
N LYS A 66 11.39 -6.73 -16.06
CA LYS A 66 12.79 -6.67 -16.48
C LYS A 66 13.04 -5.34 -17.18
N LYS A 67 13.91 -4.50 -16.63
CA LYS A 67 14.27 -3.19 -17.22
C LYS A 67 15.43 -3.33 -18.22
N ASP A 68 16.46 -4.10 -17.84
CA ASP A 68 17.67 -4.31 -18.66
C ASP A 68 18.12 -5.77 -18.64
N LYS A 69 19.26 -6.08 -19.28
CA LYS A 69 19.89 -7.41 -19.23
C LYS A 69 20.16 -7.87 -17.79
N LYS A 70 20.63 -6.98 -16.92
CA LYS A 70 21.03 -7.28 -15.52
C LYS A 70 20.15 -6.62 -14.44
N ASN A 71 19.31 -5.65 -14.84
CA ASN A 71 18.47 -4.89 -13.91
C ASN A 71 16.99 -5.30 -14.01
N HIS A 72 16.38 -5.49 -12.86
CA HIS A 72 14.96 -5.76 -12.71
C HIS A 72 14.33 -4.64 -11.88
N GLN A 73 13.09 -4.30 -12.19
CA GLN A 73 12.30 -3.31 -11.49
C GLN A 73 11.18 -4.04 -10.74
N LEU A 74 11.10 -3.80 -9.45
CA LEU A 74 10.04 -4.27 -8.58
C LEU A 74 9.08 -3.11 -8.37
N GLU A 75 7.83 -3.31 -8.76
CA GLU A 75 6.73 -2.38 -8.49
C GLU A 75 5.85 -2.97 -7.40
N ILE A 76 5.56 -2.19 -6.39
CA ILE A 76 4.77 -2.58 -5.22
C ILE A 76 3.61 -1.60 -5.14
N PHE A 77 2.39 -2.11 -5.18
CA PHE A 77 1.18 -1.33 -5.01
C PHE A 77 0.65 -1.58 -3.61
N THR A 78 0.40 -0.51 -2.89
CA THR A 78 -0.04 -0.54 -1.49
C THR A 78 -1.38 0.15 -1.34
N ASP A 79 -2.09 -0.12 -0.26
CA ASP A 79 -3.31 0.62 0.08
C ASP A 79 -3.05 2.04 0.57
N GLY A 80 -1.79 2.50 0.65
CA GLY A 80 -1.48 3.84 1.16
C GLY A 80 -1.71 4.05 2.65
N LEU A 81 -2.25 3.05 3.35
CA LEU A 81 -2.45 3.09 4.80
C LEU A 81 -1.13 2.85 5.54
N HIS A 82 -0.23 2.06 4.94
CA HIS A 82 1.09 1.75 5.50
C HIS A 82 2.18 2.21 4.54
N GLU A 83 2.95 3.21 4.97
CA GLU A 83 4.10 3.69 4.23
C GLU A 83 5.25 2.66 4.31
N LEU A 84 5.67 2.16 3.14
CA LEU A 84 6.74 1.19 3.03
C LEU A 84 8.08 1.89 2.87
N THR A 85 8.97 1.70 3.85
CA THR A 85 10.32 2.27 3.77
C THR A 85 11.27 1.33 3.05
N LYS A 86 12.35 1.90 2.49
CA LYS A 86 13.46 1.13 1.94
C LYS A 86 14.04 0.16 2.99
N ALA A 87 14.07 0.55 4.26
CA ALA A 87 14.61 -0.29 5.33
C ALA A 87 13.78 -1.56 5.53
N ASP A 88 12.45 -1.45 5.50
CA ASP A 88 11.54 -2.60 5.63
C ASP A 88 11.69 -3.56 4.45
N ALA A 89 11.80 -3.02 3.23
CA ALA A 89 12.07 -3.81 2.05
C ALA A 89 13.42 -4.53 2.15
N VAL A 90 14.49 -3.83 2.55
CA VAL A 90 15.83 -4.44 2.74
C VAL A 90 15.78 -5.51 3.82
N LYS A 91 15.07 -5.28 4.93
CA LYS A 91 14.93 -6.23 6.04
C LYS A 91 14.14 -7.48 5.64
N ALA A 92 13.02 -7.32 4.93
CA ALA A 92 12.27 -8.44 4.36
C ALA A 92 13.14 -9.27 3.41
N LEU A 93 14.02 -8.57 2.70
CA LEU A 93 14.92 -9.10 1.71
C LEU A 93 16.30 -9.48 2.29
N GLU A 94 16.57 -9.33 3.58
CA GLU A 94 17.87 -9.68 4.18
C GLU A 94 18.14 -11.19 4.07
N LYS A 95 17.06 -11.99 4.06
CA LYS A 95 17.13 -13.45 4.02
C LYS A 95 17.59 -14.01 2.68
N ALA A 96 17.58 -13.23 1.60
CA ALA A 96 18.13 -13.70 0.33
C ALA A 96 19.41 -12.96 -0.05
N LYS A 97 20.50 -13.74 -0.02
CA LYS A 97 21.90 -13.26 -0.05
C LYS A 97 22.43 -12.88 -1.44
N HIS A 98 21.61 -12.99 -2.50
CA HIS A 98 22.08 -12.91 -3.90
C HIS A 98 21.47 -11.78 -4.73
N TYR A 99 20.86 -10.76 -4.12
CA TYR A 99 20.41 -9.57 -4.82
C TYR A 99 20.78 -8.29 -4.06
N LYS A 100 20.71 -7.17 -4.77
CA LYS A 100 20.94 -5.84 -4.19
C LYS A 100 19.87 -4.88 -4.68
N ILE A 101 19.23 -4.18 -3.74
CA ILE A 101 18.34 -3.06 -4.06
C ILE A 101 19.23 -1.86 -4.38
N LEU A 102 19.17 -1.39 -5.62
CA LEU A 102 19.95 -0.26 -6.12
C LEU A 102 19.25 1.08 -5.83
N SER A 103 17.93 1.13 -6.00
CA SER A 103 17.13 2.34 -5.78
C SER A 103 15.77 2.01 -5.19
N TRP A 104 15.20 3.00 -4.50
CA TRP A 104 13.84 2.98 -3.95
C TRP A 104 13.21 4.33 -4.22
N VAL A 105 12.06 4.33 -4.88
CA VAL A 105 11.33 5.53 -5.27
C VAL A 105 9.87 5.33 -4.90
N LYS A 106 9.31 6.27 -4.14
CA LYS A 106 7.86 6.41 -3.95
C LYS A 106 7.34 7.18 -5.17
N GLY A 107 6.42 6.56 -5.90
CA GLY A 107 5.78 7.12 -7.10
C GLY A 107 4.47 7.82 -6.78
#